data_AF-A0A9W5J7D5-F1
#
_entry.id   AF-A0A9W5J7D5-F1
#
_cell.length_a   1.000
_cell.length_b   1.000
_cell.length_c   1.000
_cell.angle_alpha   90.00
_cell.angle_beta   90.00
_cell.angle_gamma   90.00
#
_symmetry.space_group_name_H-M   'P 1'
#
loop_
_entity.id
_entity.type
_entity.pdbx_description
1 polymer ?
#
loop_
_entity_poly.entity_id
_entity_poly.type
_entity_poly.pdbx_seq_one_letter_code
_entity_poly.pdbx_strand_id
1 'polypeptide(L)'
;MDKEEIRTVLFSRGFTKKESAFIAHWVEKEGVSYIVILRQLRRAFLGGVFLRLLILAFCVVSYINDGVDSFYGIIFVGVFSFFALEIFAPFKVGAKIFLNYNKIINQLDL
;
A
#
# COMPACT_ATOMS: atom_id res chain seq x y z
N MET A 1 7.09 -13.03 -20.56
CA MET A 1 7.56 -13.60 -19.29
C MET A 1 6.46 -14.48 -18.73
N ASP A 2 6.80 -15.69 -18.30
CA ASP A 2 5.81 -16.68 -17.87
C ASP A 2 5.27 -16.38 -16.45
N LYS A 3 4.01 -16.76 -16.16
CA LYS A 3 3.38 -16.48 -14.85
C LYS A 3 4.19 -17.07 -13.69
N GLU A 4 4.82 -18.23 -13.90
CA GLU A 4 5.63 -18.92 -12.87
C GLU A 4 6.98 -18.25 -12.61
N GLU A 5 7.55 -17.61 -13.63
CA GLU A 5 8.82 -16.87 -13.53
C GLU A 5 8.66 -15.63 -12.63
N ILE A 6 7.56 -14.89 -12.85
CA ILE A 6 7.19 -13.73 -12.03
C ILE A 6 6.90 -14.14 -10.59
N ARG A 7 6.23 -15.27 -10.42
CA ARG A 7 5.92 -15.82 -9.10
C ARG A 7 7.19 -16.17 -8.34
N THR A 8 8.19 -16.74 -9.01
CA THR A 8 9.50 -17.06 -8.46
C THR A 8 10.25 -15.79 -8.03
N VAL A 9 10.23 -14.74 -8.86
CA VAL A 9 10.80 -13.43 -8.50
C VAL A 9 10.11 -12.87 -7.25
N LEU A 10 8.78 -12.91 -7.18
CA LEU A 10 8.03 -12.45 -6.00
C LEU A 10 8.37 -13.29 -4.75
N PHE A 11 8.42 -14.62 -4.84
CA PHE A 11 8.80 -15.47 -3.71
C PHE A 11 10.22 -15.18 -3.22
N SER A 12 11.18 -14.98 -4.13
CA SER A 12 12.57 -14.66 -3.77
C SER A 12 12.70 -13.35 -2.97
N ARG A 13 11.70 -12.47 -3.05
CA ARG A 13 11.62 -11.19 -2.34
C ARG A 13 10.76 -11.25 -1.07
N GLY A 14 10.36 -12.45 -0.63
CA GLY A 14 9.61 -12.65 0.60
C GLY A 14 8.10 -12.40 0.47
N PHE A 15 7.55 -12.40 -0.76
CA PHE A 15 6.11 -12.46 -0.96
C PHE A 15 5.60 -13.86 -0.64
N THR A 16 4.48 -13.93 0.08
CA THR A 16 3.82 -15.20 0.41
C THR A 16 2.97 -15.71 -0.75
N LYS A 17 2.56 -16.98 -0.69
CA LYS A 17 1.70 -17.58 -1.73
C LYS A 17 0.41 -16.77 -1.92
N LYS A 18 -0.20 -16.30 -0.82
CA LYS A 18 -1.41 -15.47 -0.85
C LYS A 18 -1.18 -14.11 -1.51
N GLU A 19 -0.07 -13.45 -1.19
CA GLU A 19 0.28 -12.14 -1.79
C GLU A 19 0.57 -12.27 -3.29
N SER A 20 1.29 -13.32 -3.70
CA SER A 20 1.56 -13.60 -5.12
C SER A 20 0.27 -13.90 -5.89
N ALA A 21 -0.65 -14.70 -5.32
CA ALA A 21 -1.94 -14.99 -5.91
C ALA A 21 -2.84 -13.75 -6.00
N PHE A 22 -2.78 -12.86 -5.01
CA PHE A 22 -3.50 -11.58 -5.04
C PHE A 22 -3.05 -10.72 -6.22
N ILE A 23 -1.74 -10.58 -6.43
CA ILE A 23 -1.20 -9.82 -7.56
C ILE A 23 -1.61 -10.46 -8.89
N ALA A 24 -1.48 -11.79 -9.00
CA ALA A 24 -1.88 -12.53 -10.20
C ALA A 24 -3.37 -12.36 -10.53
N HIS A 25 -4.24 -12.36 -9.51
CA HIS A 25 -5.67 -12.13 -9.69
C HIS A 25 -5.96 -10.75 -10.29
N TRP A 26 -5.28 -9.69 -9.82
CA TRP A 26 -5.46 -8.34 -10.37
C TRP A 26 -4.93 -8.19 -11.79
N VAL A 27 -3.80 -8.85 -12.10
CA VAL A 27 -3.26 -8.91 -13.48
C VAL A 27 -4.28 -9.54 -14.43
N GLU A 28 -4.88 -10.66 -14.03
CA GLU A 28 -5.87 -11.37 -14.83
C GLU A 28 -7.20 -10.62 -14.93
N LYS A 29 -7.63 -9.97 -13.85
CA LYS A 29 -8.85 -9.17 -13.81
C LYS A 29 -8.78 -7.91 -14.67
N GLU A 30 -7.64 -7.20 -14.65
CA GLU A 30 -7.46 -5.97 -15.43
C GLU A 30 -6.88 -6.21 -16.83
N GLY A 31 -6.38 -7.41 -17.11
CA GLY A 31 -5.75 -7.73 -18.40
C GLY A 31 -4.46 -6.94 -18.68
N VAL A 32 -3.81 -6.40 -17.65
CA VAL A 32 -2.59 -5.57 -17.77
C VAL A 32 -1.37 -6.33 -17.27
N SER A 33 -0.17 -5.83 -17.57
CA SER A 33 1.08 -6.49 -17.14
C SER A 33 1.29 -6.41 -15.62
N TYR A 34 2.08 -7.35 -15.09
CA TYR A 34 2.48 -7.35 -13.68
C TYR A 34 3.14 -6.04 -13.24
N ILE A 35 3.96 -5.44 -14.09
CA ILE A 35 4.63 -4.15 -13.81
C ILE A 35 3.59 -3.05 -13.57
N VAL A 36 2.51 -3.03 -14.35
CA VAL A 36 1.42 -2.06 -14.18
C VAL A 36 0.72 -2.26 -12.84
N ILE A 37 0.34 -3.49 -12.50
CA ILE A 37 -0.30 -3.81 -11.21
C ILE A 37 0.62 -3.46 -10.04
N LEU A 38 1.90 -3.82 -10.10
CA LEU A 38 2.88 -3.48 -9.06
C LEU A 38 3.02 -1.96 -8.88
N ARG A 39 3.02 -1.21 -9.99
CA ARG A 39 3.06 0.27 -9.97
C ARG A 39 1.79 0.85 -9.35
N GLN A 40 0.62 0.32 -9.69
CA GLN A 40 -0.65 0.75 -9.10
C GLN A 40 -0.70 0.47 -7.59
N LEU A 41 -0.34 -0.74 -7.15
CA LEU A 41 -0.28 -1.08 -5.71
C LEU A 41 0.70 -0.19 -4.95
N ARG A 42 1.87 0.13 -5.55
CA ARG A 42 2.83 1.07 -4.97
C ARG A 42 2.24 2.47 -4.82
N ARG A 43 1.53 2.97 -5.86
CA ARG A 43 0.86 4.29 -5.82
C ARG A 43 -0.26 4.32 -4.79
N ALA A 44 -1.06 3.27 -4.68
CA ALA A 44 -2.11 3.16 -3.68
C ALA A 44 -1.53 3.21 -2.26
N PHE A 45 -0.42 2.51 -2.02
CA PHE A 45 0.32 2.60 -0.75
C PHE A 45 0.80 4.02 -0.46
N LEU A 46 1.48 4.67 -1.42
CA LEU A 46 1.96 6.05 -1.27
C LEU A 46 0.81 7.03 -1.03
N GLY A 47 -0.31 6.89 -1.75
CA GLY A 47 -1.51 7.71 -1.57
C GLY A 47 -2.09 7.55 -0.17
N GLY A 48 -2.14 6.32 0.34
CA GLY A 48 -2.58 6.06 1.72
C GLY A 48 -1.62 6.62 2.77
N VAL A 49 -0.31 6.56 2.55
CA VAL A 49 0.69 7.18 3.45
C VAL A 49 0.53 8.70 3.45
N PHE A 50 0.35 9.30 2.28
CA PHE A 50 0.10 10.73 2.15
C PHE A 50 -1.19 11.17 2.86
N LEU A 51 -2.28 10.42 2.70
CA LEU A 51 -3.53 10.70 3.40
C LEU A 51 -3.37 10.62 4.92
N ARG A 52 -2.62 9.63 5.43
CA ARG A 52 -2.28 9.51 6.86
C ARG A 52 -1.49 10.72 7.37
N LEU A 53 -0.55 11.23 6.58
CA LEU A 53 0.20 12.45 6.92
C LEU A 53 -0.71 13.69 6.95
N LEU A 54 -1.65 13.80 6.00
CA LEU A 54 -2.64 14.89 6.01
C LEU A 54 -3.55 14.85 7.24
N ILE A 55 -4.06 13.67 7.58
CA ILE A 55 -4.89 13.50 8.80
C ILE A 55 -4.07 13.88 10.03
N LEU A 56 -2.82 13.42 10.13
CA LEU A 56 -1.96 13.75 11.25
C LEU A 56 -1.65 15.25 11.34
N ALA A 57 -1.39 15.92 10.21
CA ALA A 57 -1.20 17.36 10.15
C ALA A 57 -2.47 18.10 10.61
N PHE A 58 -3.64 17.65 10.18
CA PHE A 58 -4.92 18.19 10.62
C PHE A 58 -5.11 18.05 12.13
N CYS A 59 -4.80 16.88 12.70
CA CYS A 59 -4.84 16.66 14.15
C CYS A 59 -3.93 17.65 14.92
N VAL A 60 -2.71 17.87 14.43
CA VAL A 60 -1.75 18.79 15.06
C VAL A 60 -2.25 20.23 14.98
N VAL A 61 -2.77 20.66 13.82
CA VAL A 61 -3.31 22.02 13.63
C VAL A 61 -4.52 22.25 14.54
N SER A 62 -5.44 21.30 14.63
CA SER A 62 -6.60 21.41 15.52
C SER A 62 -6.21 21.42 17.00
N TYR A 63 -5.18 20.64 17.39
CA TYR A 63 -4.66 20.70 18.76
C TYR A 63 -4.12 22.08 19.13
N ILE A 64 -3.40 22.72 18.20
CA ILE A 64 -2.81 24.05 18.42
C ILE A 64 -3.89 25.15 18.50
N ASN A 65 -4.94 25.07 17.68
CA ASN A 65 -5.94 26.13 17.55
C ASN A 65 -7.14 25.99 18.51
N ASP A 66 -7.64 24.77 18.73
CA ASP A 66 -8.93 24.54 19.40
C ASP A 66 -8.79 23.87 20.79
N GLY A 67 -7.56 23.56 21.22
CA GLY A 67 -7.30 22.94 22.51
C GLY A 67 -7.75 21.47 22.61
N VAL A 68 -7.81 20.96 23.84
CA VAL A 68 -7.86 19.51 24.12
C VAL A 68 -9.25 18.89 23.87
N ASP A 69 -10.34 19.67 23.97
CA ASP A 69 -11.70 19.14 23.84
C ASP A 69 -12.02 18.68 22.41
N SER A 70 -11.57 19.44 21.40
CA SER A 70 -11.66 19.05 19.98
C SER A 70 -10.66 17.96 19.60
N PHE A 71 -9.55 17.84 20.34
CA PHE A 71 -8.46 16.91 20.07
C PHE A 71 -8.86 15.44 20.25
N TYR A 72 -9.67 15.11 21.27
CA TYR A 72 -10.09 13.73 21.52
C TYR A 72 -10.98 13.17 20.40
N GLY A 73 -11.93 13.96 19.88
CA GLY A 73 -12.78 13.56 18.77
C GLY A 73 -11.99 13.36 17.47
N ILE A 74 -11.01 14.25 17.22
CA ILE A 74 -10.17 14.19 16.04
C ILE A 74 -9.18 13.01 16.11
N ILE A 75 -8.59 12.72 17.27
CA ILE A 75 -7.80 11.50 17.49
C ILE A 75 -8.64 10.26 17.28
N PHE A 76 -9.87 10.21 17.80
CA PHE A 76 -10.73 9.04 17.65
C PHE A 76 -11.03 8.75 16.18
N VAL A 77 -11.41 9.77 15.40
CA VAL A 77 -11.64 9.65 13.96
C VAL A 77 -10.34 9.30 13.21
N GLY A 78 -9.21 9.88 13.61
CA GLY A 78 -7.90 9.58 13.03
C GLY A 78 -7.47 8.14 13.23
N VAL A 79 -7.58 7.62 14.46
CA VAL A 79 -7.28 6.22 14.80
C VAL A 79 -8.21 5.27 14.05
N PHE A 80 -9.51 5.57 14.01
CA PHE A 80 -10.47 4.76 13.25
C PHE A 80 -10.14 4.73 11.75
N SER A 81 -9.77 5.87 11.18
CA SER A 81 -9.33 5.97 9.78
C SER A 81 -8.07 5.15 9.51
N PHE A 82 -7.13 5.12 10.46
CA PHE A 82 -5.93 4.28 10.39
C PHE A 82 -6.27 2.78 10.35
N PHE A 83 -7.15 2.33 11.24
CA PHE A 83 -7.61 0.93 11.28
C PHE A 83 -8.42 0.55 10.03
N ALA A 84 -9.30 1.44 9.57
CA ALA A 84 -10.05 1.20 8.34
C ALA A 84 -9.10 1.02 7.14
N LEU A 85 -8.07 1.86 7.00
CA LEU A 85 -7.09 1.72 5.92
C LEU A 85 -6.25 0.44 6.01
N GLU A 86 -5.94 -0.06 7.21
CA GLU A 86 -5.26 -1.36 7.41
C GLU A 86 -6.13 -2.55 6.99
N ILE A 87 -7.44 -2.47 7.21
CA ILE A 87 -8.39 -3.56 6.90
C ILE A 87 -8.77 -3.56 5.41
N PHE A 88 -9.09 -2.39 4.85
CA PHE A 88 -9.68 -2.28 3.51
C PHE A 88 -8.63 -2.20 2.39
N ALA A 89 -7.42 -1.72 2.66
CA ALA A 89 -6.36 -1.65 1.65
C ALA A 89 -5.30 -2.74 1.90
N PRO A 90 -4.71 -3.34 0.85
CA PRO A 90 -3.61 -4.28 0.97
C PRO A 90 -2.29 -3.54 1.30
N PHE A 91 -2.29 -2.77 2.39
CA PHE A 91 -1.22 -1.85 2.78
C PHE A 91 0.09 -2.58 2.99
N LYS A 92 0.05 -3.78 3.59
CA LYS A 92 1.21 -4.66 3.80
C LYS A 92 1.84 -5.10 2.46
N VAL A 93 1.00 -5.46 1.49
CA VAL A 93 1.46 -5.87 0.15
C VAL A 93 2.05 -4.66 -0.58
N GLY A 94 1.36 -3.52 -0.54
CA GLY A 94 1.84 -2.27 -1.12
C GLY A 94 3.17 -1.78 -0.51
N ALA A 95 3.35 -1.94 0.80
CA ALA A 95 4.60 -1.61 1.50
C ALA A 95 5.77 -2.51 1.04
N LYS A 96 5.56 -3.84 0.97
CA LYS A 96 6.57 -4.78 0.45
C LYS A 96 6.95 -4.45 -1.00
N ILE A 97 5.95 -4.15 -1.82
CA ILE A 97 6.17 -3.74 -3.21
C ILE A 97 6.99 -2.45 -3.23
N PHE A 98 6.62 -1.43 -2.46
CA PHE A 98 7.36 -0.17 -2.40
C PHE A 98 8.84 -0.38 -2.05
N LEU A 99 9.14 -1.18 -1.02
CA LEU A 99 10.51 -1.45 -0.57
C LEU A 99 11.34 -2.24 -1.59
N ASN A 100 10.72 -3.14 -2.35
CA ASN A 100 11.41 -4.01 -3.31
C ASN A 100 11.23 -3.57 -4.76
N TYR A 101 10.53 -2.46 -5.03
CA TYR A 101 10.04 -2.11 -6.37
C TYR A 101 11.13 -2.04 -7.43
N ASN A 102 12.21 -1.29 -7.17
CA ASN A 102 13.31 -1.15 -8.15
C ASN A 102 14.01 -2.49 -8.40
N LYS A 103 14.13 -3.35 -7.38
CA LYS A 103 14.75 -4.66 -7.51
C LYS A 103 13.87 -5.63 -8.30
N ILE A 104 12.55 -5.56 -8.10
CA ILE A 104 11.57 -6.36 -8.83
C ILE A 104 11.55 -5.92 -10.29
N ILE A 105 11.41 -4.63 -10.58
CA ILE A 105 11.38 -4.12 -11.96
C ILE A 105 12.68 -4.44 -12.71
N ASN A 106 13.85 -4.25 -12.11
CA ASN A 106 15.11 -4.54 -12.80
C ASN A 106 15.27 -6.03 -13.17
N GLN A 107 14.59 -6.96 -12.50
CA GLN A 107 14.58 -8.39 -12.85
C GLN A 107 13.44 -8.78 -13.81
N LEU A 108 12.47 -7.88 -14.00
CA LEU A 108 11.30 -8.05 -14.89
C LEU A 108 11.50 -7.34 -16.24
N ASP A 109 12.34 -6.31 -16.30
CA ASP A 109 12.76 -5.57 -17.50
C ASP A 109 14.09 -6.09 -18.10
N LEU A 110 14.72 -7.10 -17.47
CA LEU A 110 15.81 -7.91 -18.03
C LEU A 110 15.23 -9.14 -18.73
#